data_AF-A0A6S6SHH9-F1
#
_entry.id   AF-A0A6S6SHH9-F1
#
_cell.length_a   1.000
_cell.length_b   1.000
_cell.length_c   1.000
_cell.angle_alpha   90.00
_cell.angle_beta   90.00
_cell.angle_gamma   90.00
#
_symmetry.space_group_name_H-M   'P 1'
#
loop_
_entity.id
_entity.type
_entity.pdbx_description
1 polymer ?
#
loop_
_entity_poly.entity_id
_entity_poly.type
_entity_poly.pdbx_seq_one_letter_code
_entity_poly.pdbx_strand_id
1 'polypeptide(L)' 'MVKLFFKFSVIENANGESIAILNHNKASAYLVPSEVYENMMEMLDEYYLMKEVEKRLEY' A
#
# COMPACT_ATOMS: atom_id res chain seq x y z
N MET A 1 -13.58 -19.06 -10.56
CA MET A 1 -13.23 -17.84 -11.33
C MET A 1 -13.76 -16.64 -10.56
N VAL A 2 -12.93 -16.00 -9.73
CA VAL A 2 -13.36 -14.78 -9.01
C VAL A 2 -13.25 -13.62 -10.00
N LYS A 3 -14.38 -13.24 -10.59
CA LYS A 3 -14.45 -12.13 -11.55
C LYS A 3 -14.72 -10.87 -10.75
N LEU A 4 -13.64 -10.20 -10.36
CA LEU A 4 -13.68 -9.00 -9.53
C LEU A 4 -13.85 -7.78 -10.44
N PHE A 5 -15.09 -7.40 -10.69
CA PHE A 5 -15.42 -6.16 -11.41
C PHE A 5 -15.38 -5.00 -10.41
N PHE A 6 -14.24 -4.32 -10.31
CA PHE A 6 -14.18 -3.02 -9.63
C PHE A 6 -14.58 -1.92 -10.60
N LYS A 7 -15.52 -1.08 -10.16
CA LYS A 7 -15.97 0.06 -10.92
C LYS A 7 -14.91 1.15 -10.83
N PHE A 8 -14.27 1.47 -11.96
CA PHE A 8 -13.20 2.46 -12.05
C PHE A 8 -13.56 3.81 -11.40
N SER A 9 -14.84 4.21 -11.47
CA SER A 9 -15.33 5.43 -10.82
C SER A 9 -15.08 5.46 -9.31
N VAL A 10 -15.10 4.31 -8.61
CA VAL A 10 -14.82 4.27 -7.16
C VAL A 10 -13.35 4.57 -6.88
N ILE A 11 -12.46 4.18 -7.80
CA ILE A 11 -11.02 4.44 -7.72
C ILE A 11 -10.74 5.92 -8.01
N GLU A 12 -11.39 6.50 -9.04
CA GLU A 12 -11.26 7.93 -9.35
C GLU A 12 -11.76 8.83 -8.20
N ASN A 13 -12.87 8.46 -7.54
CA ASN A 13 -13.40 9.23 -6.41
C ASN A 13 -12.55 9.13 -5.14
N ALA A 14 -11.66 8.13 -5.03
CA ALA A 14 -10.79 8.00 -3.87
C ALA A 14 -9.62 8.99 -3.89
N ASN A 15 -9.40 9.71 -5.00
CA ASN A 15 -8.45 10.83 -5.09
C ASN A 15 -7.06 10.55 -4.48
N GLY A 16 -6.52 9.35 -4.73
CA GLY A 16 -5.20 8.95 -4.21
C GLY A 16 -5.22 8.31 -2.82
N GLU A 17 -6.38 8.14 -2.19
CA GLU A 17 -6.52 7.40 -0.94
C GLU A 17 -6.71 5.90 -1.14
N SER A 18 -6.38 5.12 -0.11
CA SER A 18 -6.58 3.67 -0.11
C SER A 18 -8.04 3.30 0.15
N ILE A 19 -8.55 2.31 -0.58
CA ILE A 19 -9.96 1.89 -0.54
C ILE A 19 -10.08 0.53 0.12
N ALA A 20 -10.90 0.44 1.19
CA ALA A 20 -11.25 -0.85 1.79
C ALA A 20 -12.46 -1.48 1.10
N ILE A 21 -12.36 -2.76 0.74
CA ILE A 21 -13.44 -3.57 0.17
C ILE A 21 -14.05 -4.42 1.28
N LEU A 22 -15.31 -4.18 1.60
CA LEU A 22 -16.02 -4.88 2.67
C LEU A 22 -16.83 -6.06 2.15
N ASN A 23 -16.79 -7.19 2.86
CA ASN A 23 -17.70 -8.32 2.72
C ASN A 23 -18.40 -8.54 4.07
N HIS A 24 -19.74 -8.51 4.11
CA HIS A 24 -20.53 -8.53 5.34
C HIS A 24 -20.02 -7.53 6.41
N ASN A 25 -19.73 -6.29 5.98
CA ASN A 25 -19.17 -5.22 6.82
C ASN A 25 -17.80 -5.51 7.42
N LYS A 26 -17.10 -6.56 6.96
CA LYS A 26 -15.72 -6.87 7.34
C LYS A 26 -14.78 -6.59 6.17
N ALA A 27 -13.67 -5.91 6.42
CA ALA A 27 -12.67 -5.67 5.39
C ALA A 27 -12.13 -7.00 4.86
N SER A 28 -12.32 -7.21 3.55
CA SER A 28 -11.91 -8.40 2.81
C SER A 28 -10.68 -8.15 1.95
N ALA A 29 -10.45 -6.92 1.53
CA ALA A 29 -9.28 -6.48 0.77
C ALA A 29 -9.08 -4.96 0.88
N TYR A 30 -7.88 -4.49 0.56
CA TYR A 30 -7.56 -3.08 0.42
C TYR A 30 -6.97 -2.84 -0.97
N LEU A 31 -7.42 -1.79 -1.65
CA LEU A 31 -6.83 -1.28 -2.88
C LEU A 31 -5.98 -0.07 -2.50
N VAL A 32 -4.68 -0.15 -2.75
CA VAL A 32 -3.73 0.93 -2.52
C VAL A 32 -3.34 1.50 -3.87
N PRO A 33 -3.43 2.83 -4.09
CA PRO A 33 -2.95 3.45 -5.31
C PRO A 33 -1.45 3.17 -5.53
N SER A 34 -1.04 3.04 -6.80
CA SER A 34 0.35 2.74 -7.15
C SER A 34 1.33 3.74 -6.56
N GLU A 35 1.04 5.04 -6.64
CA GLU A 35 1.87 6.11 -6.08
C GLU A 35 2.08 5.95 -4.56
N VAL A 36 1.02 5.62 -3.82
CA VAL A 36 1.10 5.40 -2.38
C VAL A 36 1.95 4.16 -2.08
N TYR A 37 1.74 3.08 -2.83
CA TYR A 37 2.53 1.86 -2.67
C TYR A 37 4.01 2.08 -2.98
N GLU A 38 4.32 2.79 -4.06
CA GLU A 38 5.69 3.10 -4.48
C GLU A 38 6.40 3.96 -3.42
N ASN A 39 5.77 5.03 -2.95
CA ASN A 39 6.31 5.87 -1.86
C ASN A 39 6.56 5.06 -0.58
N MET A 40 5.64 4.15 -0.22
CA MET A 40 5.84 3.27 0.94
C MET A 40 7.06 2.35 0.76
N MET A 41 7.26 1.80 -0.44
CA MET A 41 8.40 0.95 -0.74
C MET A 41 9.73 1.71 -0.67
N GLU A 42 9.78 2.93 -1.21
CA GLU A 42 10.97 3.79 -1.13
C GLU A 42 11.34 4.09 0.34
N MET A 43 10.37 4.46 1.17
CA MET A 43 10.60 4.71 2.60
C MET A 43 11.10 3.45 3.34
N LEU A 44 10.60 2.28 2.98
CA LEU A 44 11.06 1.02 3.58
C LEU A 44 12.50 0.70 3.19
N ASP A 45 12.86 0.91 1.92
CA ASP A 45 14.23 0.70 1.45
C ASP A 45 15.22 1.64 2.16
N GLU A 46 14.87 2.91 2.31
CA GLU A 46 15.66 3.88 3.09
C GLU A 46 15.81 3.43 4.56
N TYR A 47 14.70 3.00 5.19
CA TYR A 47 14.72 2.51 6.57
C TYR A 47 15.66 1.31 6.75
N TYR A 48 15.60 0.32 5.86
CA TYR A 48 16.48 -0.84 5.92
C TYR A 48 17.94 -0.47 5.64
N LEU A 49 18.19 0.46 4.73
CA LEU A 49 19.53 0.97 4.48
C LEU A 49 20.11 1.66 5.72
N MET A 50 19.34 2.52 6.38
CA MET A 50 19.74 3.17 7.64
C MET A 50 20.06 2.13 8.72
N LYS A 51 19.20 1.13 8.88
CA LYS A 51 19.41 0.04 9.86
C LYS A 51 20.72 -0.72 9.63
N GLU A 52 21.06 -0.99 8.38
CA GLU A 52 22.31 -1.67 8.04
C GLU A 52 23.53 -0.77 8.27
N VAL A 53 23.42 0.54 8.00
CA VAL A 53 24.48 1.51 8.32
C VAL A 53 24.69 1.61 9.84
N GLU A 54 23.62 1.77 10.63
CA GLU A 54 23.66 1.79 12.10
C GLU A 54 24.39 0.55 12.63
N LYS A 55 23.98 -0.63 12.18
CA LYS A 55 24.60 -1.91 12.58
C LYS A 55 26.10 -1.96 12.30
N ARG A 56 26.56 -1.36 11.20
CA ARG A 56 28.00 -1.34 10.84
C ARG A 56 28.80 -0.30 11.62
N LEU A 57 28.16 0.79 12.05
CA LEU A 57 28.79 1.84 12.87
C LEU A 57 28.87 1.46 14.36
N GLU A 58 28.06 0.51 14.81
CA GLU A 58 28.08 -0.02 16.18
C GLU A 58 29.15 -1.13 16.42
N TYR A 59 29.95 -1.49 15.40
CA TYR A 59 31.15 -2.33 15.53
C TYR A 59 32.41 -1.48 15.76
#